data_AF-A0A2D6ESG2-F1
#
_entry.id   AF-A0A2D6ESG2-F1
#
_cell.length_a   1.000
_cell.length_b   1.000
_cell.length_c   1.000
_cell.angle_alpha   90.00
_cell.angle_beta   90.00
_cell.angle_gamma   90.00
#
_symmetry.space_group_name_H-M   'P 1'
#
loop_
_entity.id
_entity.type
_entity.pdbx_description
1 polymer ?
#
loop_
_entity_poly.entity_id
_entity_poly.type
_entity_poly.pdbx_seq_one_letter_code
_entity_poly.pdbx_strand_id
1 'polypeptide(L)'
;MILSKRFIGKNRLKNPAVPLARKTGDAFAFSGLELDPIAKNFKNIFKMTHCHYGKEKTMSIDRQKQSAAESLRKTRTFGKVRCHNPSCMGRIQPDSGIEQVKCPTCGMEYRLFWVKPTLPRIRGPVWDVNRGIAQKSLLKKKRSKKGG
;
A
#
# COMPACT_ATOMS: atom_id res chain seq x y z
N MET A 1 16.80 65.53 -1.33
CA MET A 1 15.56 65.42 -2.13
C MET A 1 15.74 64.25 -3.09
N ILE A 2 14.95 63.18 -3.21
CA ILE A 2 13.63 62.79 -2.71
C ILE A 2 13.62 61.25 -2.64
N LEU A 3 13.02 60.75 -1.55
CA LEU A 3 12.41 59.44 -1.34
C LEU A 3 12.14 58.56 -2.58
N SER A 4 12.43 57.26 -2.47
CA SER A 4 11.48 56.22 -2.90
C SER A 4 11.70 54.92 -2.12
N LYS A 5 10.69 54.59 -1.33
CA LYS A 5 10.56 53.48 -0.39
C LYS A 5 9.66 52.40 -1.03
N ARG A 6 9.92 51.13 -0.67
CA ARG A 6 9.00 49.96 -0.68
C ARG A 6 8.72 49.38 -2.09
N PHE A 7 8.65 48.07 -2.32
CA PHE A 7 7.80 47.07 -1.64
C PHE A 7 8.36 45.66 -1.96
N ILE A 8 8.91 44.94 -0.97
CA ILE A 8 9.15 43.49 -1.11
C ILE A 8 7.99 42.79 -0.38
N GLY A 9 7.01 42.34 -1.16
CA GLY A 9 5.84 41.62 -0.68
C GLY A 9 6.22 40.26 -0.09
N LYS A 10 6.21 40.17 1.23
CA LYS A 10 6.23 38.90 1.99
C LYS A 10 4.84 38.27 1.93
N ASN A 11 4.55 37.44 0.92
CA ASN A 11 3.39 36.55 0.92
C ASN A 11 3.65 35.36 1.85
N ARG A 12 3.52 35.61 3.16
CA ARG A 12 3.41 34.57 4.18
C ARG A 12 1.97 34.06 4.17
N LEU A 13 1.71 33.03 3.37
CA LEU A 13 0.46 32.27 3.41
C LEU A 13 0.23 31.78 4.84
N LYS A 14 -0.77 32.38 5.51
CA LYS A 14 -1.28 31.94 6.80
C LYS A 14 -2.22 30.76 6.52
N ASN A 15 -1.78 29.54 6.84
CA ASN A 15 -2.72 28.42 6.94
C ASN A 15 -3.61 28.66 8.16
N PRO A 16 -4.95 28.72 8.03
CA PRO A 16 -5.81 28.73 9.19
C PRO A 16 -5.77 27.37 9.88
N ALA A 17 -5.52 27.38 11.18
CA ALA A 17 -5.63 26.22 12.05
C ALA A 17 -7.04 25.63 11.91
N VAL A 18 -7.12 24.35 11.54
CA VAL A 18 -8.38 23.59 11.56
C VAL A 18 -8.65 23.18 13.01
N PRO A 19 -9.72 23.65 13.66
CA PRO A 19 -10.10 23.12 14.96
C PRO A 19 -10.68 21.70 14.79
N LEU A 20 -10.02 20.72 15.40
CA LEU A 20 -10.54 19.37 15.57
C LEU A 20 -11.68 19.41 16.62
N ALA A 21 -12.89 19.74 16.17
CA ALA A 21 -14.10 19.54 16.95
C ALA A 21 -14.42 18.04 17.01
N ARG A 22 -13.97 17.36 18.07
CA ARG A 22 -14.55 16.07 18.49
C ARG A 22 -15.93 16.36 19.08
N LYS A 23 -16.98 16.13 18.30
CA LYS A 23 -18.34 16.06 18.86
C LYS A 23 -18.45 14.78 19.67
N THR A 24 -18.66 14.99 20.96
CA THR A 24 -19.12 14.02 21.96
C THR A 24 -20.40 13.35 21.49
N GLY A 25 -20.58 12.10 21.91
CA GLY A 25 -21.66 11.24 21.47
C GLY A 25 -23.03 11.77 21.89
N ASP A 26 -23.95 11.73 20.92
CA ASP A 26 -25.38 11.81 21.17
C ASP A 26 -25.97 10.43 20.88
N ALA A 27 -26.45 9.80 21.95
CA ALA A 27 -27.24 8.58 21.90
C ALA A 27 -28.57 8.88 21.19
N PHE A 28 -28.72 8.42 19.96
CA PHE A 28 -30.02 8.38 19.31
C PHE A 28 -30.80 7.17 19.82
N ALA A 29 -31.69 7.44 20.78
CA ALA A 29 -32.78 6.56 21.16
C ALA A 29 -33.75 6.45 19.98
N PHE A 30 -33.72 5.32 19.27
CA PHE A 30 -34.70 4.99 18.24
C PHE A 30 -35.84 4.21 18.90
N SER A 31 -36.74 4.93 19.55
CA SER A 31 -38.01 4.39 20.04
C SER A 31 -39.04 4.42 18.92
N GLY A 32 -39.54 3.23 18.54
CA GLY A 32 -40.82 3.08 17.87
C GLY A 32 -40.74 2.83 16.37
N LEU A 33 -40.59 1.57 15.98
CA LEU A 33 -41.31 1.01 14.83
C LEU A 33 -41.79 -0.39 15.20
N GLU A 34 -43.11 -0.55 15.15
CA GLU A 34 -43.86 -1.78 15.38
C GLU A 34 -43.39 -2.90 14.44
N LEU A 35 -43.25 -4.10 15.01
CA LEU A 35 -42.92 -5.32 14.28
C LEU A 35 -44.22 -5.97 13.81
N ASP A 36 -44.47 -5.98 12.50
CA ASP A 36 -45.52 -6.80 11.90
C ASP A 36 -45.17 -8.31 11.98
N PRO A 37 -46.18 -9.19 12.18
CA PRO A 37 -45.97 -10.59 12.51
C PRO A 37 -45.92 -11.46 11.25
N ILE A 38 -44.74 -11.60 10.64
CA ILE A 38 -44.48 -12.67 9.66
C ILE A 38 -43.26 -13.49 10.10
N ALA A 39 -43.32 -13.92 11.36
CA ALA A 39 -42.61 -15.10 11.80
C ALA A 39 -43.35 -16.33 11.26
N LYS A 40 -42.75 -17.02 10.27
CA LYS A 40 -42.74 -18.50 10.09
C LYS A 40 -42.42 -18.86 8.63
N ASN A 41 -41.14 -18.81 8.22
CA ASN A 41 -40.51 -19.85 7.37
C ASN A 41 -39.09 -19.46 6.91
N PHE A 42 -38.12 -19.38 7.83
CA PHE A 42 -36.71 -19.20 7.43
C PHE A 42 -35.73 -20.08 8.22
N LYS A 43 -36.18 -21.25 8.70
CA LYS A 43 -35.31 -22.20 9.43
C LYS A 43 -34.47 -23.12 8.53
N ASN A 44 -34.33 -22.85 7.22
CA ASN A 44 -33.57 -23.76 6.34
C ASN A 44 -32.65 -23.13 5.28
N ILE A 45 -32.26 -21.86 5.42
CA ILE A 45 -31.24 -21.23 4.54
C ILE A 45 -30.16 -20.55 5.39
N PHE A 46 -29.65 -21.27 6.40
CA PHE A 46 -28.46 -20.85 7.14
C PHE A 46 -27.58 -22.04 7.51
N LYS A 47 -27.47 -23.01 6.59
CA LYS A 47 -26.73 -24.25 6.80
C LYS A 47 -25.40 -24.32 6.04
N MET A 48 -24.87 -23.19 5.56
CA MET A 48 -23.64 -23.22 4.75
C MET A 48 -22.72 -22.00 4.86
N THR A 49 -22.52 -21.48 6.07
CA THR A 49 -21.38 -20.59 6.39
C THR A 49 -20.93 -20.77 7.84
N HIS A 50 -20.82 -22.02 8.30
CA HIS A 50 -19.99 -22.30 9.47
C HIS A 50 -18.52 -22.41 9.02
N CYS A 51 -17.85 -21.26 8.93
CA CYS A 51 -16.42 -21.25 9.24
C CYS A 51 -16.31 -21.76 10.67
N HIS A 52 -15.70 -22.94 10.85
CA HIS A 52 -15.35 -23.47 12.16
C HIS A 52 -14.44 -22.47 12.89
N TYR A 53 -15.04 -21.58 13.68
CA TYR A 53 -14.33 -20.79 14.68
C TYR A 53 -14.08 -21.73 15.85
N GLY A 54 -12.93 -22.41 15.80
CA GLY A 54 -12.50 -23.31 16.86
C GLY A 54 -12.35 -22.57 18.18
N LYS A 55 -12.98 -23.14 19.23
CA LYS A 55 -12.66 -23.05 20.66
C LYS A 55 -11.83 -21.85 21.10
N GLU A 56 -12.48 -20.95 21.85
CA GLU A 56 -11.81 -20.04 22.78
C GLU A 56 -10.83 -20.83 23.66
N LYS A 57 -9.55 -20.72 23.36
CA LYS A 57 -8.47 -20.97 24.31
C LYS A 57 -8.06 -19.62 24.84
N THR A 58 -8.26 -19.43 26.14
CA THR A 58 -7.63 -18.36 26.91
C THR A 58 -6.14 -18.30 26.55
N MET A 59 -5.70 -17.16 25.99
CA MET A 59 -4.30 -16.93 25.64
C MET A 59 -3.48 -16.76 26.92
N SER A 60 -3.02 -17.87 27.50
CA SER A 60 -1.94 -17.85 28.49
C SER A 60 -0.66 -17.42 27.77
N ILE A 61 -0.28 -16.15 27.94
CA ILE A 61 0.97 -15.62 27.40
C ILE A 61 2.11 -16.21 28.24
N ASP A 62 2.67 -17.34 27.80
CA ASP A 62 3.96 -17.82 28.28
C ASP A 62 4.99 -16.71 28.06
N ARG A 63 5.58 -16.17 29.14
CA ARG A 63 6.55 -15.05 29.09
C ARG A 63 7.79 -15.33 28.22
N GLN A 64 8.07 -16.60 27.91
CA GLN A 64 9.18 -17.02 27.05
C GLN A 64 8.81 -17.15 25.57
N LYS A 65 7.51 -17.14 25.23
CA LYS A 65 7.02 -17.23 23.85
C LYS A 65 6.81 -15.83 23.31
N GLN A 66 7.56 -15.48 22.27
CA GLN A 66 7.39 -14.21 21.57
C GLN A 66 5.92 -13.98 21.25
N SER A 67 5.46 -12.75 21.51
CA SER A 67 4.09 -12.38 21.21
C SER A 67 3.81 -12.59 19.72
N ALA A 68 2.57 -12.90 19.35
CA ALA A 68 2.18 -13.00 17.94
C ALA A 68 2.53 -11.73 17.15
N ALA A 69 2.52 -10.57 17.82
CA ALA A 69 2.96 -9.31 17.23
C ALA A 69 4.47 -9.27 16.92
N GLU A 70 5.31 -9.87 17.77
CA GLU A 70 6.77 -9.92 17.55
C GLU A 70 7.16 -10.88 16.44
N SER A 71 6.53 -12.06 16.35
CA SER A 71 6.76 -12.99 15.26
C SER A 71 6.35 -12.38 13.91
N LEU A 72 5.22 -11.64 13.88
CA LEU A 72 4.79 -10.87 12.71
C LEU A 72 5.73 -9.72 12.34
N ARG A 73 6.37 -9.07 13.32
CA ARG A 73 7.37 -8.02 13.05
C ARG A 73 8.63 -8.60 12.39
N LYS A 74 9.04 -9.81 12.76
CA LYS A 74 10.21 -10.50 12.18
C LYS A 74 10.01 -10.94 10.73
N THR A 75 8.79 -11.32 10.35
CA THR A 75 8.48 -11.74 8.97
C THR A 75 8.31 -10.57 8.01
N ARG A 76 8.22 -9.32 8.50
CA ARG A 76 8.19 -8.13 7.63
C ARG A 76 9.54 -7.97 6.93
N THR A 77 9.55 -8.15 5.62
CA THR A 77 10.76 -7.94 4.81
C THR A 77 11.03 -6.46 4.62
N PHE A 78 11.89 -5.90 5.47
CA PHE A 78 12.44 -4.56 5.29
C PHE A 78 13.46 -4.56 4.13
N GLY A 79 13.63 -3.43 3.45
CA GLY A 79 14.63 -3.28 2.38
C GLY A 79 14.29 -3.91 1.02
N LYS A 80 13.18 -4.66 0.88
CA LYS A 80 12.79 -5.28 -0.39
C LYS A 80 11.75 -4.46 -1.13
N VAL A 81 11.97 -4.18 -2.41
CA VAL A 81 11.00 -3.48 -3.27
C VAL A 81 10.40 -4.43 -4.30
N ARG A 82 9.11 -4.31 -4.57
CA ARG A 82 8.45 -5.05 -5.66
C ARG A 82 8.68 -4.33 -6.98
N CYS A 83 8.97 -5.11 -8.02
CA CYS A 83 9.01 -4.63 -9.39
C CYS A 83 7.66 -4.00 -9.77
N HIS A 84 7.68 -2.82 -10.40
CA HIS A 84 6.47 -2.12 -10.86
C HIS A 84 5.84 -2.74 -12.12
N ASN A 85 6.48 -3.75 -12.71
CA ASN A 85 5.91 -4.50 -13.81
C ASN A 85 4.79 -5.42 -13.33
N PRO A 86 3.53 -5.23 -13.80
CA PRO A 86 2.42 -6.10 -13.40
C PRO A 86 2.65 -7.57 -13.75
N SER A 87 3.44 -7.87 -14.78
CA SER A 87 3.71 -9.26 -15.19
C SER A 87 4.81 -9.96 -14.38
N CYS A 88 5.62 -9.22 -13.61
CA CYS A 88 6.76 -9.79 -12.87
C CYS A 88 6.50 -9.83 -11.37
N MET A 89 6.15 -8.69 -10.77
CA MET A 89 5.95 -8.52 -9.32
C MET A 89 7.08 -9.08 -8.41
N GLY A 90 8.24 -9.42 -8.98
CA GLY A 90 9.38 -9.97 -8.28
C GLY A 90 9.91 -9.02 -7.21
N ARG A 91 10.43 -9.57 -6.11
CA ARG A 91 11.08 -8.79 -5.06
C ARG A 91 12.55 -8.59 -5.37
N ILE A 92 12.98 -7.33 -5.33
CA ILE A 92 14.35 -6.90 -5.57
C ILE A 92 14.90 -6.40 -4.23
N GLN A 93 16.11 -6.81 -3.89
CA GLN A 93 16.82 -6.34 -2.70
C GLN A 93 18.04 -5.54 -3.18
N PRO A 94 17.90 -4.21 -3.34
CA PRO A 94 19.03 -3.36 -3.69
C PRO A 94 19.95 -3.17 -2.48
N ASP A 95 21.25 -3.02 -2.74
CA ASP A 95 22.19 -2.61 -1.70
C ASP A 95 21.95 -1.16 -1.28
N SER A 96 22.29 -0.86 -0.02
CA SER A 96 22.04 0.46 0.56
C SER A 96 22.78 1.56 -0.21
N GLY A 97 22.04 2.60 -0.63
CA GLY A 97 22.62 3.78 -1.27
C GLY A 97 22.69 3.73 -2.81
N ILE A 98 22.30 2.62 -3.43
CA ILE A 98 22.29 2.52 -4.90
C ILE A 98 21.09 3.31 -5.48
N GLU A 99 21.35 4.14 -6.49
CA GLU A 99 20.30 4.96 -7.14
C GLU A 99 19.55 4.24 -8.26
N GLN A 100 20.13 3.18 -8.83
CA GLN A 100 19.55 2.46 -9.97
C GLN A 100 19.67 0.95 -9.77
N VAL A 101 18.57 0.22 -10.00
CA VAL A 101 18.55 -1.23 -9.84
C VAL A 101 17.90 -1.92 -11.03
N LYS A 102 18.47 -3.06 -11.43
CA LYS A 102 17.91 -3.96 -12.43
C LYS A 102 17.07 -5.03 -11.75
N CYS A 103 15.90 -5.30 -12.32
CA CYS A 103 15.11 -6.45 -11.90
C CYS A 103 15.71 -7.74 -12.49
N PRO A 104 16.04 -8.77 -11.67
CA PRO A 104 16.63 -10.01 -12.18
C PRO A 104 15.66 -10.82 -13.05
N THR A 105 14.35 -10.67 -12.83
CA THR A 105 13.34 -11.46 -13.53
C THR A 105 12.91 -10.86 -14.87
N CYS A 106 12.74 -9.53 -14.94
CA CYS A 106 12.26 -8.86 -16.16
C CYS A 106 13.32 -8.03 -16.90
N GLY A 107 14.50 -7.83 -16.30
CA GLY A 107 15.60 -7.07 -16.90
C GLY A 107 15.38 -5.55 -16.98
N MET A 108 14.25 -5.03 -16.46
CA MET A 108 13.99 -3.60 -16.46
C MET A 108 14.78 -2.86 -15.38
N GLU A 109 15.13 -1.62 -15.71
CA GLU A 109 15.84 -0.71 -14.83
C GLU A 109 14.89 0.27 -14.15
N TYR A 110 15.13 0.48 -12.86
CA TYR A 110 14.37 1.39 -12.01
C TYR A 110 15.28 2.35 -11.28
N ARG A 111 14.82 3.60 -11.16
CA ARG A 111 15.40 4.60 -10.28
C ARG A 111 14.86 4.40 -8.87
N LEU A 112 15.78 4.32 -7.92
CA LEU A 112 15.50 4.19 -6.50
C LEU A 112 15.60 5.54 -5.81
N PHE A 113 14.87 5.65 -4.71
CA PHE A 113 14.92 6.74 -3.77
C PHE A 113 14.90 6.18 -2.36
N TRP A 114 15.86 6.61 -1.55
CA TRP A 114 16.03 6.15 -0.18
C TRP A 114 15.48 7.20 0.77
N VAL A 115 14.44 6.83 1.53
CA VAL A 115 13.98 7.66 2.66
C VAL A 115 14.88 7.43 3.87
N LYS A 116 15.30 6.18 4.06
CA LYS A 116 16.28 5.69 5.01
C LYS A 116 17.14 4.64 4.29
N PRO A 117 18.38 4.37 4.72
CA PRO A 117 19.24 3.36 4.09
C PRO A 117 18.64 1.93 4.10
N THR A 118 17.58 1.70 4.87
CA THR A 118 16.87 0.42 4.97
C THR A 118 15.51 0.41 4.26
N LEU A 119 15.05 1.56 3.75
CA LEU A 119 13.72 1.73 3.14
C LEU A 119 13.83 2.33 1.73
N PRO A 120 14.19 1.50 0.73
CA PRO A 120 14.18 1.89 -0.66
C PRO A 120 12.75 2.02 -1.20
N ARG A 121 12.54 2.99 -2.08
CA ARG A 121 11.31 3.18 -2.86
C ARG A 121 11.66 3.35 -4.34
N ILE A 122 10.83 2.84 -5.24
CA ILE A 122 10.98 3.08 -6.68
C ILE A 122 10.36 4.43 -7.03
N ARG A 123 11.12 5.29 -7.72
CA ARG A 123 10.62 6.54 -8.31
C ARG A 123 9.97 6.32 -9.66
N GLY A 124 10.54 5.44 -10.46
CA GLY A 124 10.02 5.09 -11.77
C GLY A 124 11.03 4.32 -12.62
N PRO A 125 10.60 3.82 -13.78
CA PRO A 125 11.50 3.18 -14.73
C PRO A 125 12.56 4.15 -15.26
N VAL A 126 13.72 3.61 -15.63
CA VAL A 126 14.68 4.29 -16.52
C VAL A 126 14.16 4.13 -17.95
N TRP A 127 13.75 5.24 -18.56
CA TRP A 127 12.98 5.20 -19.80
C TRP A 127 13.81 4.73 -21.00
N ASP A 128 15.09 5.10 -21.07
CA ASP A 128 15.93 4.82 -22.24
C ASP A 128 16.23 3.33 -22.41
N VAL A 129 16.61 2.66 -21.32
CA VAL A 129 16.85 1.21 -21.32
C VAL A 129 15.57 0.42 -21.55
N ASN A 130 14.48 0.82 -20.88
CA ASN A 130 13.23 0.07 -20.95
C ASN A 130 12.54 0.21 -22.33
N ARG A 131 12.67 1.35 -23.01
CA ARG A 131 12.22 1.50 -24.41
C ARG A 131 12.92 0.50 -25.34
N GLY A 132 14.23 0.35 -25.21
CA GLY A 132 15.00 -0.60 -26.01
C GLY A 132 14.57 -2.05 -25.77
N ILE A 133 14.36 -2.45 -24.51
CA ILE A 133 13.88 -3.79 -24.15
C ILE A 133 12.47 -4.04 -24.71
N ALA A 134 11.57 -3.05 -24.59
CA ALA A 134 10.22 -3.13 -25.12
C ALA A 134 10.20 -3.32 -26.64
N GLN A 135 10.95 -2.51 -27.39
CA GLN A 135 11.05 -2.63 -28.84
C GLN A 135 11.59 -4.00 -29.29
N LYS A 136 12.66 -4.49 -28.64
CA LYS A 136 13.21 -5.83 -28.91
C LYS A 136 12.16 -6.93 -28.70
N SER A 137 11.42 -6.85 -27.60
CA SER A 137 10.37 -7.82 -27.29
C SER A 137 9.22 -7.79 -28.31
N LEU A 138 8.83 -6.60 -28.78
CA LEU A 138 7.78 -6.42 -29.79
C LEU A 138 8.22 -6.94 -31.17
N LEU A 139 9.45 -6.66 -31.59
CA LEU A 139 10.02 -7.17 -32.84
C LEU A 139 10.08 -8.70 -32.84
N LYS A 140 10.51 -9.32 -31.72
CA LYS A 140 10.51 -10.77 -31.56
C LYS A 140 9.10 -11.37 -31.74
N LYS A 141 8.09 -10.76 -31.11
CA LYS A 141 6.68 -11.18 -31.24
C LYS A 141 6.12 -10.98 -32.64
N LYS A 142 6.51 -9.91 -33.36
CA LYS A 142 6.09 -9.69 -34.75
C LYS A 142 6.68 -10.74 -35.69
N ARG A 143 7.96 -11.09 -35.52
CA ARG A 143 8.62 -12.13 -36.31
C ARG A 143 7.98 -13.51 -36.11
N SER A 144 7.68 -13.88 -34.86
CA SER A 144 7.04 -15.18 -34.57
C SER A 144 5.63 -15.31 -35.13
N LYS A 145 4.90 -14.19 -35.33
CA LYS A 145 3.55 -14.18 -35.90
C LYS A 145 3.50 -14.20 -37.43
N LYS A 146 4.60 -13.88 -38.11
CA LYS A 146 4.62 -13.82 -39.60
C LYS A 146 5.02 -15.15 -40.24
N GLY A 147 5.53 -16.10 -39.46
CA GLY A 147 6.04 -17.40 -39.93
C GLY A 147 5.22 -18.61 -39.47
N GLY A 148 4.01 -18.42 -38.95
CA GLY A 148 3.06 -19.47 -38.62
C GLY A 148 1.71 -19.11 -39.23
#